data_AF-A0A3M2A2F3-F1
#
_entry.id   AF-A0A3M2A2F3-F1
#
_cell.length_a   1.000
_cell.length_b   1.000
_cell.length_c   1.000
_cell.angle_alpha   90.00
_cell.angle_beta   90.00
_cell.angle_gamma   90.00
#
_symmetry.space_group_name_H-M   'P 1'
#
loop_
_entity.id
_entity.type
_entity.pdbx_description
1 polymer ?
#
loop_
_entity_poly.entity_id
_entity_poly.type
_entity_poly.pdbx_seq_one_letter_code
_entity_poly.pdbx_strand_id
1 'polypeptide(L)'
;MDMAEALRKIKEELGPDAVILSTRQVKPGKGVFGMLGRPILEVTAAADLDDLAKRAQPPVSPARAEPAPPPRPGPAPDGGAILALQADIDSLREELDLLARRPRPGPADAV
;
A
#
# COMPACT_ATOMS: atom_id res chain seq x y z
N MET A 1 3.76 2.74 6.36
CA MET A 1 5.14 2.27 6.39
C MET A 1 6.05 3.46 6.62
N ASP A 2 6.86 3.43 7.66
CA ASP A 2 7.90 4.43 7.91
C ASP A 2 9.26 3.98 7.36
N MET A 3 10.27 4.85 7.41
CA MET A 3 11.60 4.53 6.86
C MET A 3 12.29 3.40 7.63
N ALA A 4 12.07 3.28 8.95
CA ALA A 4 12.70 2.24 9.76
C ALA A 4 12.13 0.86 9.42
N GLU A 5 10.81 0.77 9.24
CA GLU A 5 10.11 -0.42 8.77
C GLU A 5 10.59 -0.82 7.37
N ALA A 6 10.76 0.16 6.46
CA ALA A 6 11.25 -0.08 5.11
C ALA A 6 12.67 -0.66 5.12
N LEU A 7 13.58 -0.08 5.89
CA LEU A 7 14.97 -0.58 6.02
C LEU A 7 15.03 -1.99 6.60
N ARG A 8 14.15 -2.32 7.55
CA ARG A 8 14.05 -3.69 8.08
C ARG A 8 13.65 -4.69 7.00
N LYS A 9 12.59 -4.40 6.25
CA LYS A 9 12.14 -5.29 5.17
C LYS A 9 13.18 -5.45 4.08
N ILE A 10 13.84 -4.36 3.70
CA ILE A 10 14.93 -4.39 2.71
C ILE A 10 16.06 -5.30 3.19
N LYS A 11 16.47 -5.22 4.45
CA LYS A 11 17.50 -6.10 5.01
C LYS A 11 17.07 -7.56 5.09
N GLU A 12 15.80 -7.80 5.42
CA GLU A 12 15.20 -9.14 5.49
C GLU A 12 15.13 -9.80 4.10
N GLU A 13 14.76 -9.05 3.05
CA GLU A 13 14.55 -9.55 1.69
C GLU A 13 15.81 -9.53 0.81
N LEU A 14 16.59 -8.44 0.84
CA LEU A 14 17.76 -8.22 -0.02
C LEU A 14 19.09 -8.44 0.69
N GLY A 15 19.11 -8.48 2.03
CA GLY A 15 20.32 -8.68 2.83
C GLY A 15 20.92 -7.39 3.40
N PRO A 16 21.93 -7.52 4.29
CA PRO A 16 22.56 -6.40 4.96
C PRO A 16 23.35 -5.48 4.03
N ASP A 17 23.82 -6.02 2.90
CA ASP A 17 24.65 -5.32 1.91
C ASP A 17 23.82 -4.62 0.83
N ALA A 18 22.49 -4.59 0.99
CA ALA A 18 21.59 -3.88 0.08
C ALA A 18 21.84 -2.36 0.09
N VAL A 19 21.90 -1.77 -1.09
CA VAL A 19 22.15 -0.34 -1.32
C VAL A 19 20.85 0.34 -1.76
N ILE A 20 20.51 1.43 -1.08
CA ILE A 20 19.36 2.26 -1.45
C ILE A 20 19.74 3.17 -2.62
N LEU A 21 19.03 3.05 -3.74
CA LEU A 21 19.23 3.85 -4.94
C LEU A 21 18.44 5.17 -4.88
N SER A 22 17.20 5.10 -4.40
CA SER A 22 16.30 6.26 -4.37
C SER A 22 15.26 6.10 -3.26
N THR A 23 14.88 7.21 -2.65
CA THR A 23 13.74 7.30 -1.75
C THR A 23 12.89 8.49 -2.14
N ARG A 24 11.57 8.33 -2.15
CA ARG A 24 10.65 9.46 -2.34
C ARG A 24 9.33 9.21 -1.65
N GLN A 25 8.68 10.29 -1.22
CA GLN A 25 7.29 10.23 -0.82
C GLN A 25 6.40 10.46 -2.03
N VAL A 26 5.52 9.51 -2.29
CA VAL A 26 4.54 9.57 -3.38
C VAL A 26 3.13 9.63 -2.80
N LYS A 27 2.35 10.59 -3.29
CA LYS A 27 0.92 10.63 -3.00
C LYS A 27 0.22 9.83 -4.10
N PRO A 28 -0.56 8.80 -3.75
CA PRO A 28 -1.32 8.05 -4.74
C PRO A 28 -2.41 8.96 -5.33
N GLY A 29 -2.23 9.37 -6.60
CA GLY A 29 -3.31 9.87 -7.45
C GLY A 29 -3.14 11.31 -7.97
N LYS A 30 -3.27 11.45 -9.30
CA LYS A 30 -3.72 12.69 -9.96
C LYS A 30 -5.21 12.52 -10.24
N GLY A 31 -6.06 13.21 -9.49
CA GLY A 31 -7.52 13.11 -9.58
C GLY A 31 -8.20 13.50 -8.26
N VAL A 32 -9.53 13.62 -8.28
CA VAL A 32 -10.38 14.05 -7.15
C VAL A 32 -10.32 13.10 -5.92
N PHE A 33 -9.75 11.91 -6.09
CA PHE A 33 -9.50 10.95 -5.01
C PHE A 33 -8.07 10.99 -4.44
N GLY A 34 -7.16 11.76 -5.07
CA GLY A 34 -5.74 11.84 -4.72
C GLY A 34 -5.38 12.87 -3.65
N MET A 35 -6.32 13.71 -3.22
CA MET A 35 -6.04 14.75 -2.20
C MET A 35 -6.11 14.22 -0.76
N LEU A 36 -6.78 13.09 -0.52
CA LEU A 36 -6.93 12.49 0.81
C LEU A 36 -6.06 11.24 1.03
N GLY A 37 -5.32 10.81 0.01
CA GLY A 37 -4.40 9.68 0.11
C GLY A 37 -3.21 10.00 1.02
N ARG A 38 -2.96 9.15 2.03
CA ARG A 38 -1.76 9.25 2.88
C ARG A 38 -0.51 9.13 1.98
N PRO A 39 0.53 9.96 2.17
CA PRO A 39 1.77 9.82 1.43
C PRO A 39 2.39 8.44 1.73
N ILE A 40 2.85 7.78 0.68
CA ILE A 40 3.50 6.47 0.72
C ILE A 40 5.00 6.68 0.51
N LEU A 41 5.82 5.95 1.25
CA LEU A 41 7.27 5.92 1.07
C LEU A 41 7.62 4.89 0.01
N GLU A 42 8.13 5.35 -1.12
CA GLU A 42 8.71 4.51 -2.18
C GLU A 42 10.23 4.44 -1.97
N VAL A 43 10.77 3.22 -1.93
CA VAL A 43 12.20 2.96 -1.77
C VAL A 43 12.64 2.01 -2.87
N THR A 44 13.65 2.40 -3.63
CA THR A 44 14.31 1.54 -4.63
C THR A 44 15.65 1.11 -4.07
N ALA A 45 15.91 -0.19 -4.01
CA ALA A 45 17.14 -0.77 -3.49
C ALA A 45 17.70 -1.83 -4.46
N ALA A 46 19.00 -2.04 -4.41
CA ALA A 46 19.73 -3.05 -5.16
C ALA A 46 20.61 -3.87 -4.20
N ALA A 47 20.92 -5.11 -4.57
CA ALA A 47 21.87 -5.98 -3.86
C ALA A 47 22.72 -6.73 -4.89
N ASP A 48 23.89 -7.22 -4.47
CA ASP A 48 24.77 -8.00 -5.35
C ASP A 48 24.15 -9.38 -5.66
N LEU A 49 24.28 -9.84 -6.90
CA LEU A 49 23.64 -11.09 -7.35
C LEU A 49 24.31 -12.33 -6.77
N ASP A 50 25.61 -12.26 -6.45
CA ASP A 50 26.37 -13.39 -5.93
C ASP A 50 25.90 -13.84 -4.54
N ASP A 51 25.31 -12.94 -3.75
CA ASP A 51 24.77 -13.24 -2.41
C ASP A 51 23.36 -13.84 -2.43
N LEU A 52 22.54 -13.47 -3.42
CA LEU A 52 21.21 -14.05 -3.64
C LEU A 52 21.30 -15.53 -4.08
N ALA A 53 22.29 -15.88 -4.91
CA ALA A 53 22.50 -17.24 -5.39
C ALA A 53 22.95 -18.22 -4.29
N LYS A 54 23.67 -17.75 -3.27
CA LYS A 54 24.11 -18.57 -2.12
C LYS A 54 22.99 -18.87 -1.13
N ARG A 55 22.03 -17.96 -0.96
CA ARG A 55 20.90 -18.13 -0.02
C ARG A 55 19.73 -18.93 -0.59
N ALA A 56 19.62 -19.05 -1.92
CA ALA A 56 18.55 -19.77 -2.59
C ALA A 56 18.75 -21.30 -2.68
N GLN A 57 19.80 -21.87 -2.05
CA GLN A 57 20.03 -23.31 -2.06
C GLN A 57 19.43 -23.98 -0.80
N PRO A 58 18.23 -24.57 -0.87
CA PRO A 58 17.80 -25.53 0.12
C PRO A 58 18.65 -26.81 0.01
N PRO A 59 18.93 -27.51 1.13
CA PRO A 59 19.46 -28.87 1.06
C PRO A 59 18.38 -29.75 0.40
N VAL A 60 18.58 -30.09 -0.87
CA VAL A 60 17.69 -30.99 -1.61
C VAL A 60 17.84 -32.41 -1.07
N SER A 61 17.03 -32.75 -0.08
CA SER A 61 16.70 -34.15 0.22
C SER A 61 15.76 -34.64 -0.90
N PRO A 62 16.02 -35.77 -1.58
CA PRO A 62 15.19 -36.24 -2.68
C PRO A 62 13.94 -36.93 -2.11
N ALA A 63 13.08 -36.16 -1.45
CA ALA A 63 11.74 -36.60 -1.09
C ALA A 63 10.81 -36.27 -2.26
N ARG A 64 10.54 -37.30 -3.06
CA ARG A 64 9.45 -37.45 -4.04
C ARG A 64 8.44 -36.28 -4.00
N ALA A 65 8.54 -35.40 -4.98
CA ALA A 65 7.56 -34.34 -5.22
C ALA A 65 6.22 -34.98 -5.61
N GLU A 66 5.27 -34.95 -4.68
CA GLU A 66 3.86 -35.07 -5.03
C GLU A 66 3.45 -33.74 -5.68
N PRO A 67 2.85 -33.74 -6.88
CA PRO A 67 2.50 -32.51 -7.55
C PRO A 67 1.45 -31.76 -6.72
N ALA A 68 1.83 -30.60 -6.21
CA ALA A 68 0.90 -29.70 -5.53
C ALA A 68 -0.23 -29.30 -6.49
N PRO A 69 -1.49 -29.26 -6.04
CA PRO A 69 -2.59 -28.80 -6.88
C PRO A 69 -2.32 -27.35 -7.31
N PRO A 70 -2.71 -26.96 -8.54
CA PRO A 70 -2.50 -25.60 -9.01
C PRO A 70 -3.18 -24.59 -8.08
N PRO A 71 -2.58 -23.40 -7.87
CA PRO A 71 -3.22 -22.34 -7.12
C PRO A 71 -4.55 -22.01 -7.80
N ARG A 72 -5.65 -22.21 -7.07
CA ARG A 72 -6.96 -21.76 -7.53
C ARG A 72 -6.88 -20.23 -7.66
N PRO A 73 -7.21 -19.63 -8.81
CA PRO A 73 -7.33 -18.18 -8.90
C PRO A 73 -8.37 -17.73 -7.86
N GLY A 74 -7.95 -16.90 -6.92
CA GLY A 74 -8.89 -16.19 -6.04
C GLY A 74 -9.79 -15.30 -6.89
N PRO A 75 -11.02 -15.00 -6.44
CA PRO A 75 -11.88 -14.07 -7.15
C PRO A 75 -11.13 -12.74 -7.32
N ALA A 76 -10.89 -12.36 -8.57
CA ALA A 76 -10.40 -11.03 -8.88
C ALA A 76 -11.46 -10.03 -8.37
N PRO A 77 -11.06 -8.88 -7.79
CA PRO A 77 -12.02 -7.85 -7.44
C PRO A 77 -12.76 -7.47 -8.73
N ASP A 78 -14.05 -7.76 -8.77
CA ASP A 78 -14.90 -7.34 -9.87
C ASP A 78 -15.17 -5.84 -9.73
N GLY A 79 -15.35 -5.16 -10.86
CA GLY A 79 -15.54 -3.71 -10.90
C GLY A 79 -16.71 -3.20 -10.05
N GLY A 80 -17.59 -4.10 -9.60
CA GLY A 80 -18.69 -3.81 -8.67
C GLY A 80 -18.21 -3.27 -7.32
N ALA A 81 -17.13 -3.82 -6.76
CA ALA A 81 -16.58 -3.32 -5.49
C ALA A 81 -16.07 -1.87 -5.61
N ILE A 82 -15.53 -1.50 -6.77
CA ILE A 82 -15.08 -0.13 -7.03
C ILE A 82 -16.28 0.82 -7.21
N LEU A 83 -17.33 0.39 -7.91
CA LEU A 83 -18.54 1.20 -8.11
C LEU A 83 -19.31 1.45 -6.81
N ALA A 84 -19.42 0.43 -5.95
CA ALA A 84 -20.07 0.56 -4.65
C ALA A 84 -19.34 1.58 -3.76
N LEU A 85 -18.01 1.47 -3.69
CA LEU A 85 -17.20 2.45 -2.95
C LEU A 85 -17.34 3.86 -3.52
N GLN A 86 -17.39 4.00 -4.86
CA GLN A 86 -17.55 5.29 -5.52
C GLN A 86 -18.89 5.96 -5.14
N ALA A 87 -19.98 5.20 -5.05
CA ALA A 87 -21.28 5.70 -4.63
C ALA A 87 -21.27 6.16 -3.16
N ASP A 88 -20.64 5.39 -2.27
CA ASP A 88 -20.50 5.76 -0.84
C ASP A 88 -19.71 7.07 -0.69
N ILE A 89 -18.66 7.27 -1.48
CA ILE A 89 -17.87 8.50 -1.49
C ILE A 89 -18.70 9.71 -1.93
N ASP A 90 -19.53 9.55 -2.96
CA ASP A 90 -20.35 10.65 -3.46
C ASP A 90 -21.46 11.01 -2.46
N SER A 91 -22.08 10.02 -1.80
CA SER A 91 -23.03 10.25 -0.70
C SER A 91 -22.41 11.04 0.46
N LEU A 92 -21.20 10.67 0.89
CA LEU A 92 -20.50 11.38 1.97
C LEU A 92 -20.13 12.82 1.61
N ARG A 93 -19.87 13.10 0.32
CA ARG A 93 -19.59 14.47 -0.15
C ARG A 93 -20.83 15.36 -0.08
N GLU A 94 -22.01 14.83 -0.41
CA GLU A 94 -23.26 15.58 -0.30
C GLU A 94 -23.59 15.91 1.16
N GLU A 95 -23.43 14.95 2.08
CA GLU A 95 -23.61 15.19 3.52
C GLU A 95 -22.66 16.27 4.05
N LEU A 96 -21.40 16.25 3.63
CA LEU A 96 -20.43 17.27 3.99
C LEU A 96 -20.80 18.66 3.46
N ASP A 97 -21.35 18.77 2.24
CA ASP A 97 -21.79 20.05 1.69
C ASP A 97 -23.01 20.60 2.45
N LEU A 98 -23.94 19.73 2.85
CA LEU A 98 -25.06 20.11 3.71
C LEU A 98 -24.60 20.60 5.10
N LEU A 99 -23.60 19.93 5.68
CA LEU A 99 -23.00 20.34 6.96
C LEU A 99 -22.22 21.64 6.85
N ALA A 100 -21.47 21.83 5.76
CA ALA A 100 -20.70 23.04 5.50
C ALA A 100 -21.58 24.26 5.24
N ARG A 101 -22.76 24.05 4.63
CA ARG A 101 -23.78 25.09 4.42
C ARG A 101 -24.58 25.42 5.68
N ARG A 102 -24.43 24.65 6.76
CA ARG A 102 -25.05 24.99 8.04
C ARG A 102 -24.31 26.20 8.62
N PRO A 103 -24.97 27.34 8.85
CA PRO A 103 -24.32 28.47 9.50
C PRO A 103 -23.89 28.02 10.91
N ARG A 104 -22.60 28.15 11.21
CA ARG A 104 -22.10 28.00 12.59
C ARG A 104 -22.86 29.01 13.45
N PRO A 105 -23.54 28.62 14.54
CA PRO A 105 -23.98 29.60 15.53
C PRO A 105 -22.73 30.33 16.03
N GLY A 106 -22.68 31.64 15.80
CA GLY A 106 -21.59 32.49 16.24
C GLY A 106 -21.55 32.57 17.78
N PRO A 107 -20.38 32.83 18.38
CA PRO A 107 -20.28 33.02 19.83
C PRO A 107 -20.79 34.43 20.18
N ALA A 108 -22.10 34.62 20.34
CA ALA A 108 -22.64 35.92 20.72
C ALA A 108 -23.99 35.91 21.48
N ASP A 109 -24.45 34.79 22.02
CA ASP A 109 -25.62 34.78 22.93
C ASP A 109 -25.23 34.38 24.36
N ALA A 110 -24.18 35.03 24.88
CA ALA A 110 -23.77 34.92 26.27
C ALA A 110 -23.48 36.32 26.85
N VAL A 111 -24.53 37.14 26.99
CA VAL A 111 -24.68 38.18 28.03
C VAL A 111 -26.16 38.33 28.36
#